data_AF-D0W2L8-F1
#
_entry.id   AF-D0W2L8-F1
#
_cell.length_a   1.000
_cell.length_b   1.000
_cell.length_c   1.000
_cell.angle_alpha   90.00
_cell.angle_beta   90.00
_cell.angle_gamma   90.00
#
_symmetry.space_group_name_H-M   'P 1'
#
loop_
_entity.id
_entity.type
_entity.pdbx_description
1 polymer ?
#
loop_
_entity_poly.entity_id
_entity_poly.type
_entity_poly.pdbx_seq_one_letter_code
_entity_poly.pdbx_strand_id
1 'polypeptide(L)'
;MDKVYATEQDVNISASGCNKEVHIEIFIDSVIHFQLTDESYKVKFSEYLFQNRAKNHWDKNPTTPYYFFEIIDDSYMDWLKKESFDFFEKEYYKAYVFFFSDSVIEVISAVEPVFYSK
;
A
#
# COMPACT_ATOMS: atom_id res chain seq x y z
N MET A 1 -15.20 -6.75 8.86
CA MET A 1 -14.76 -7.38 7.61
C MET A 1 -14.29 -6.28 6.70
N ASP A 2 -13.05 -6.35 6.27
CA ASP A 2 -12.41 -5.32 5.45
C ASP A 2 -13.06 -5.33 4.06
N LYS A 3 -13.24 -4.16 3.46
CA LYS A 3 -13.92 -4.01 2.17
C LYS A 3 -13.09 -3.12 1.25
N VAL A 4 -12.92 -3.57 0.00
CA VAL A 4 -12.25 -2.82 -1.05
C VAL A 4 -13.29 -2.50 -2.12
N TYR A 5 -13.44 -1.23 -2.42
CA TYR A 5 -14.31 -0.73 -3.48
C TYR A 5 -13.45 0.09 -4.45
N ALA A 6 -13.45 -0.30 -5.72
CA ALA A 6 -12.75 0.44 -6.77
C ALA A 6 -13.77 1.01 -7.75
N THR A 7 -13.61 2.27 -8.11
CA THR A 7 -14.31 2.95 -9.20
C THR A 7 -13.30 3.21 -10.34
N GLU A 8 -13.70 3.96 -11.37
CA GLU A 8 -12.78 4.43 -12.41
C GLU A 8 -11.83 5.54 -11.92
N GLN A 9 -12.16 6.21 -10.80
CA GLN A 9 -11.44 7.40 -10.32
C GLN A 9 -10.71 7.15 -8.99
N ASP A 10 -11.23 6.24 -8.17
CA ASP A 10 -10.82 6.08 -6.80
C ASP A 10 -10.85 4.62 -6.36
N VAL A 11 -9.91 4.24 -5.48
CA VAL A 11 -10.02 3.03 -4.67
C VAL A 11 -10.28 3.44 -3.22
N ASN A 12 -11.44 3.02 -2.73
CA ASN A 12 -11.91 3.21 -1.37
C ASN A 12 -11.75 1.91 -0.57
N ILE A 13 -10.95 1.96 0.48
CA ILE A 13 -10.73 0.80 1.35
C ILE A 13 -11.29 1.11 2.75
N SER A 14 -12.18 0.24 3.24
CA SER A 14 -12.66 0.24 4.62
C SER A 14 -11.93 -0.85 5.40
N ALA A 15 -11.01 -0.44 6.28
CA ALA A 15 -10.32 -1.34 7.21
C ALA A 15 -11.08 -1.40 8.54
N SER A 16 -11.34 -2.62 9.02
CA SER A 16 -12.11 -2.91 10.22
C SER A 16 -11.23 -3.58 11.28
N GLY A 17 -10.24 -2.86 11.78
CA GLY A 17 -9.59 -3.26 13.03
C GLY A 17 -9.26 -2.07 13.90
N CYS A 18 -9.38 -2.33 15.20
CA CYS A 18 -9.34 -1.37 16.30
C CYS A 18 -10.60 -0.47 16.42
N ASN A 19 -11.79 -1.07 16.43
CA ASN A 19 -13.07 -0.43 16.84
C ASN A 19 -13.46 0.86 16.08
N LYS A 20 -12.77 1.17 14.98
CA LYS A 20 -13.00 2.33 14.12
C LYS A 20 -12.87 1.89 12.67
N GLU A 21 -13.81 2.31 11.84
CA GLU A 21 -13.70 2.15 10.39
C GLU A 21 -12.77 3.24 9.87
N VAL A 22 -11.69 2.82 9.20
CA VAL A 22 -10.75 3.71 8.54
C VAL A 22 -11.01 3.63 7.05
N HIS A 23 -11.23 4.79 6.42
CA HIS A 23 -11.31 4.91 4.98
C HIS A 23 -9.98 5.36 4.41
N ILE A 24 -9.56 4.68 3.35
CA ILE A 24 -8.35 4.98 2.60
C ILE A 24 -8.78 5.28 1.16
N GLU A 25 -8.43 6.45 0.68
CA GLU A 25 -8.70 6.89 -0.69
C GLU A 25 -7.41 6.95 -1.48
N ILE A 26 -7.42 6.27 -2.63
CA ILE A 26 -6.31 6.22 -3.58
C ILE A 26 -6.81 6.77 -4.91
N PHE A 27 -6.18 7.84 -5.42
CA PHE A 27 -6.51 8.44 -6.71
C PHE A 27 -5.90 7.61 -7.85
N ILE A 28 -6.74 7.04 -8.71
CA ILE A 28 -6.28 6.09 -9.75
C ILE A 28 -5.36 6.76 -10.78
N ASP A 29 -5.59 8.03 -11.10
CA ASP A 29 -4.77 8.78 -12.06
C ASP A 29 -3.29 8.92 -11.65
N SER A 30 -2.99 8.77 -10.35
CA SER A 30 -1.61 8.80 -9.86
C SER A 30 -0.99 7.41 -9.69
N VAL A 31 -1.73 6.34 -9.96
CA VAL A 31 -1.31 4.96 -9.72
C VAL A 31 -0.75 4.32 -10.98
N ILE A 32 0.43 3.72 -10.86
CA ILE A 32 1.08 2.93 -11.92
C ILE A 32 1.01 1.42 -11.67
N HIS A 33 0.72 1.04 -10.43
CA HIS A 33 0.59 -0.36 -10.02
C HIS A 33 -0.40 -0.47 -8.87
N PHE A 34 -1.34 -1.40 -8.99
CA PHE A 34 -2.29 -1.75 -7.94
C PHE A 34 -2.41 -3.28 -7.89
N GLN A 35 -2.24 -3.85 -6.70
CA GLN A 35 -2.38 -5.29 -6.49
C GLN A 35 -3.12 -5.57 -5.18
N LEU A 36 -4.12 -6.45 -5.26
CA LEU A 36 -4.73 -7.08 -4.09
C LEU A 36 -4.24 -8.53 -4.03
N THR A 37 -3.61 -8.89 -2.92
CA THR A 37 -3.00 -10.21 -2.70
C THR A 37 -3.68 -10.96 -1.55
N ASP A 38 -3.44 -12.27 -1.48
CA ASP A 38 -4.00 -13.15 -0.45
C ASP A 38 -3.11 -13.28 0.80
N GLU A 39 -3.58 -14.08 1.76
CA GLU A 39 -2.90 -14.35 3.02
C GLU A 39 -1.51 -14.99 2.83
N SER A 40 -1.31 -15.78 1.78
CA SER A 40 -0.02 -16.45 1.53
C SER A 40 1.07 -15.45 1.18
N TYR A 41 0.72 -14.41 0.41
CA TYR A 41 1.60 -13.28 0.13
C TYR A 41 1.86 -12.47 1.40
N LYS A 42 0.80 -12.20 2.17
CA LYS A 42 0.88 -11.47 3.44
C LYS A 42 1.93 -12.04 4.39
N VAL A 43 1.96 -13.35 4.61
CA VAL A 43 2.92 -13.98 5.54
C VAL A 43 4.36 -13.71 5.12
N LYS A 44 4.72 -14.01 3.87
CA LYS A 44 6.08 -13.79 3.34
C LYS A 44 6.47 -12.31 3.35
N PHE A 45 5.52 -11.45 3.00
CA PHE A 45 5.74 -10.01 2.94
C PHE A 45 5.92 -9.41 4.35
N SER A 46 5.17 -9.90 5.34
CA SER A 46 5.33 -9.54 6.76
C SER A 46 6.75 -9.84 7.26
N GLU A 47 7.29 -11.01 6.91
CA GLU A 47 8.65 -11.42 7.29
C GLU A 47 9.69 -10.47 6.68
N TYR A 48 9.54 -10.13 5.40
CA TYR A 48 10.41 -9.17 4.71
C TYR A 48 10.37 -7.80 5.37
N LEU A 49 9.18 -7.28 5.68
CA LEU A 49 9.03 -5.98 6.32
C LEU A 49 9.63 -5.96 7.73
N PHE A 50 9.44 -7.03 8.50
CA PHE A 50 9.99 -7.12 9.86
C PHE A 50 11.53 -7.12 9.84
N GLN A 51 12.13 -7.85 8.90
CA GLN A 51 13.60 -7.88 8.72
C GLN A 51 14.16 -6.52 8.30
N ASN A 52 13.36 -5.70 7.62
CA ASN A 52 13.75 -4.38 7.10
C ASN A 52 13.08 -3.20 7.83
N ARG A 53 12.61 -3.42 9.06
CA ARG A 53 11.81 -2.44 9.83
C ARG A 53 12.47 -1.07 10.00
N ALA A 54 13.80 -0.99 10.07
CA ALA A 54 14.50 0.29 10.19
C ALA A 54 14.48 1.13 8.89
N LYS A 55 14.28 0.48 7.74
CA LYS A 55 14.22 1.10 6.41
C LYS A 55 12.79 1.41 5.98
N ASN A 56 11.86 0.53 6.35
CA ASN A 56 10.44 0.70 6.06
C ASN A 56 9.85 1.56 7.17
N HIS A 57 9.25 2.70 6.84
CA HIS A 57 8.77 3.69 7.81
C HIS A 57 7.53 3.17 8.57
N TRP A 58 7.71 2.11 9.35
CA TRP A 58 6.66 1.29 9.98
C TRP A 58 5.78 2.09 10.95
N ASP A 59 6.34 3.15 11.56
CA ASP A 59 5.68 3.94 12.60
C ASP A 59 5.24 5.34 12.10
N LYS A 60 5.25 5.60 10.78
CA LYS A 60 5.03 6.96 10.24
C LYS A 60 3.60 7.48 10.41
N ASN A 61 2.60 6.59 10.53
CA ASN A 61 1.20 6.98 10.70
C ASN A 61 0.65 6.50 12.07
N PRO A 62 0.60 7.38 13.09
CA PRO A 62 0.10 7.02 14.42
C PRO A 62 -1.42 6.80 14.46
N THR A 63 -2.16 7.21 13.42
CA THR A 63 -3.61 7.05 13.33
C THR A 63 -3.99 5.66 12.81
N THR A 64 -3.13 5.03 12.01
CA THR A 64 -3.33 3.68 11.43
C THR A 64 -2.03 2.85 11.43
N PRO A 65 -1.35 2.68 12.58
CA PRO A 65 -0.03 2.05 12.66
C PRO A 65 -0.03 0.56 12.28
N TYR A 66 -1.21 -0.04 12.12
CA TYR A 66 -1.39 -1.45 11.75
C TYR A 66 -1.61 -1.66 10.24
N TYR A 67 -1.78 -0.58 9.48
CA TYR A 67 -2.36 -0.65 8.14
C TYR A 67 -1.62 0.09 7.05
N PHE A 68 -0.55 0.85 7.35
CA PHE A 68 0.13 1.64 6.33
C PHE A 68 1.63 1.52 6.44
N PHE A 69 2.25 1.18 5.31
CA PHE A 69 3.69 1.08 5.19
C PHE A 69 4.13 1.78 3.89
N GLU A 70 4.91 2.86 4.03
CA GLU A 70 5.74 3.35 2.93
C GLU A 70 6.95 2.41 2.84
N ILE A 71 7.02 1.65 1.76
CA ILE A 71 8.14 0.73 1.51
C ILE A 71 9.13 1.43 0.62
N ILE A 72 10.36 1.53 1.11
CA ILE A 72 11.50 2.05 0.36
C ILE A 72 12.30 0.84 -0.10
N ASP A 73 11.79 0.13 -1.11
CA ASP A 73 12.48 -0.97 -1.77
C ASP A 73 12.87 -0.57 -3.19
N ASP A 74 14.07 0.00 -3.30
CA ASP A 74 14.63 0.41 -4.59
C ASP A 74 14.76 -0.76 -5.57
N SER A 75 15.06 -1.97 -5.08
CA SER A 75 15.21 -3.14 -5.95
C SER A 75 13.88 -3.57 -6.56
N TYR A 76 12.82 -3.49 -5.77
CA TYR A 76 11.47 -3.75 -6.25
C TYR A 76 11.00 -2.69 -7.26
N MET A 77 11.24 -1.40 -6.97
CA MET A 77 10.93 -0.31 -7.89
C MET A 77 11.71 -0.41 -9.20
N ASP A 78 12.99 -0.81 -9.14
CA ASP A 78 13.82 -1.04 -10.32
C ASP A 78 13.32 -2.24 -11.15
N TRP A 79 12.93 -3.33 -10.49
CA TRP A 79 12.30 -4.48 -11.16
C TRP A 79 10.99 -4.09 -11.84
N LEU A 80 10.10 -3.37 -11.15
CA LEU A 80 8.82 -2.95 -11.72
C LEU A 80 9.02 -1.98 -12.89
N LYS A 81 9.97 -1.04 -12.79
CA LYS A 81 10.32 -0.15 -13.90
C LYS A 81 10.73 -0.95 -15.14
N LYS A 82 11.55 -1.99 -14.95
CA LYS A 82 11.95 -2.90 -16.03
C LYS A 82 10.77 -3.69 -16.62
N GLU A 83 9.92 -4.29 -15.78
CA GLU A 83 8.76 -5.07 -16.24
C GLU A 83 7.69 -4.20 -16.93
N SER A 84 7.65 -2.93 -16.59
CA SER A 84 6.76 -1.94 -17.18
C SER A 84 7.38 -1.18 -18.37
N PHE A 85 8.48 -1.70 -18.93
CA PHE A 85 9.17 -1.14 -20.10
C PHE A 85 9.59 0.33 -19.92
N ASP A 86 10.05 0.68 -18.72
CA ASP A 86 10.51 2.03 -18.37
C ASP A 86 9.43 3.13 -18.53
N PHE A 87 8.13 2.80 -18.42
CA PHE A 87 7.07 3.79 -18.66
C PHE A 87 6.95 4.88 -17.59
N PHE A 88 7.64 4.74 -16.46
CA PHE A 88 7.61 5.68 -15.35
C PHE A 88 9.00 5.97 -14.78
N GLU A 89 9.15 7.16 -14.18
CA GLU A 89 10.37 7.55 -13.49
C GLU A 89 10.24 7.33 -11.99
N LYS A 90 11.06 6.41 -11.44
CA LYS A 90 10.93 5.94 -10.06
C LYS A 90 10.99 7.03 -8.99
N GLU A 91 11.65 8.15 -9.27
CA GLU A 91 11.78 9.28 -8.35
C GLU A 91 10.45 9.98 -8.03
N TYR A 92 9.44 9.85 -8.90
CA TYR A 92 8.12 10.45 -8.70
C TYR A 92 7.13 9.52 -8.02
N TYR A 93 7.49 8.25 -7.77
CA TYR A 93 6.55 7.25 -7.27
C TYR A 93 7.04 6.62 -5.97
N LYS A 94 6.08 6.22 -5.14
CA LYS A 94 6.31 5.53 -3.88
C LYS A 94 5.42 4.31 -3.77
N ALA A 95 5.94 3.26 -3.14
CA ALA A 95 5.19 2.06 -2.80
C ALA A 95 4.51 2.22 -1.44
N TYR A 96 3.20 2.01 -1.44
CA TYR A 96 2.32 2.04 -0.28
C TYR A 96 1.71 0.66 -0.11
N VAL A 97 1.87 0.08 1.07
CA VAL A 97 1.32 -1.23 1.39
C VAL A 97 0.37 -1.17 2.56
N PHE A 98 -0.74 -1.90 2.42
CA PHE A 98 -1.82 -1.96 3.36
C PHE A 98 -2.05 -3.37 3.91
N PHE A 99 -1.82 -3.47 5.22
CA PHE A 99 -2.28 -4.48 6.16
C PHE A 99 -3.78 -4.80 6.07
N PHE A 100 -4.26 -6.00 5.78
CA PHE A 100 -5.62 -6.43 6.16
C PHE A 100 -5.58 -7.75 6.91
N SER A 101 -6.70 -8.22 7.46
CA SER A 101 -6.69 -9.49 8.21
C SER A 101 -6.20 -10.64 7.34
N ASP A 102 -6.68 -10.72 6.09
CA ASP A 102 -6.49 -11.88 5.22
C ASP A 102 -5.85 -11.51 3.87
N SER A 103 -5.49 -10.24 3.68
CA SER A 103 -4.96 -9.72 2.41
C SER A 103 -3.93 -8.63 2.63
N VAL A 104 -3.21 -8.32 1.56
CA VAL A 104 -2.36 -7.13 1.46
C VAL A 104 -2.72 -6.39 0.18
N ILE A 105 -2.89 -5.07 0.29
CA ILE A 105 -3.00 -4.21 -0.89
C ILE A 105 -1.68 -3.50 -1.08
N GLU A 106 -1.20 -3.51 -2.30
CA GLU A 106 -0.02 -2.79 -2.72
C GLU A 106 -0.38 -1.77 -3.79
N VAL A 107 0.14 -0.55 -3.62
CA VAL A 107 -0.13 0.58 -4.51
C VAL A 107 1.18 1.31 -4.76
N ILE A 108 1.50 1.55 -6.02
CA ILE A 108 2.58 2.48 -6.37
C ILE A 108 1.97 3.70 -7.01
N SER A 109 2.15 4.83 -6.34
CA SER A 109 1.48 6.09 -6.66
C SER A 109 2.42 7.27 -6.56
N ALA A 110 2.19 8.28 -7.40
CA ALA A 110 2.85 9.57 -7.32
C ALA A 110 2.29 10.46 -6.19
N VAL A 111 1.10 10.12 -5.69
CA VAL A 111 0.42 10.84 -4.61
C VAL A 111 0.19 9.90 -3.43
N GLU A 112 0.39 10.44 -2.23
CA GLU A 112 0.16 9.70 -0.99
C GLU A 112 -1.34 9.41 -0.79
N PRO A 113 -1.71 8.17 -0.44
CA PRO A 113 -3.08 7.81 -0.09
C PRO A 113 -3.64 8.67 1.06
N VAL A 114 -4.91 9.03 0.98
CA VAL A 114 -5.56 9.89 1.98
C VAL A 114 -6.33 9.04 2.99
N PHE A 115 -6.14 9.33 4.28
CA PHE A 115 -6.78 8.62 5.39
C PHE A 115 -7.82 9.49 6.08
N TYR A 116 -9.01 8.94 6.33
CA TYR A 116 -10.02 9.61 7.14
C TYR A 116 -10.88 8.62 7.93
N SER A 117 -11.37 9.07 9.09
CA SER A 117 -12.36 8.37 9.91
C SER A 117 -13.69 9.14 9.84
N LYS A 118 -14.78 8.45 9.54
CA LYS A 118 -16.13 9.02 9.68
C LYS A 118 -16.62 8.96 11.12
#